data_AF-A0A0S8EHX2-F1
#
_entry.id   AF-A0A0S8EHX2-F1
#
_cell.length_a   1.000
_cell.length_b   1.000
_cell.length_c   1.000
_cell.angle_alpha   90.00
_cell.angle_beta   90.00
_cell.angle_gamma   90.00
#
_symmetry.space_group_name_H-M   'P 1'
#
loop_
_entity.id
_entity.type
_entity.pdbx_description
1 polymer ?
#
loop_
_entity_poly.entity_id
_entity_poly.type
_entity_poly.pdbx_seq_one_letter_code
_entity_poly.pdbx_strand_id
1 'polypeptide(L)'
;MAIIRTIASLLKPRWALVALVLVAVWEGYLLLRPPEPSGPLDEPRREVAEEACWQAVEKLPEVPTAGHVAVLRLAGDGTQEVTKRLRELIERTGTYEQPEPGILDRVMEELKIGEREVGTLEDALAAARFVRTPYALFGRIHEFTSDRDAGRIRMELTLADVGRAKAVGQPIIVAVPDPEARMRWILGLVRVAVWVLVTALLPVVTLPRVRRILETESNAKILLGLLAYSCAAGVLALGLKGFSVSGWLWGVLLLGAVLLAFLYTYLVFSLVERRQ
;
A
#
# COMPACT_ATOMS: atom_id res chain seq x y z
N MET A 1 -26.64 31.98 3.00
CA MET A 1 -25.89 32.87 3.93
C MET A 1 -25.93 32.42 5.39
N ALA A 2 -27.05 31.89 5.92
CA ALA A 2 -27.14 31.43 7.31
C ALA A 2 -26.11 30.33 7.66
N ILE A 3 -25.93 29.33 6.79
CA ILE A 3 -24.98 28.22 6.99
C ILE A 3 -23.53 28.71 7.13
N ILE A 4 -23.12 29.72 6.37
CA ILE A 4 -21.75 30.27 6.41
C ILE A 4 -21.49 30.98 7.74
N ARG A 5 -22.50 31.66 8.32
CA ARG A 5 -22.39 32.27 9.66
C ARG A 5 -22.34 31.21 10.77
N THR A 6 -23.05 30.11 10.63
CA THR A 6 -23.01 28.99 11.59
C THR A 6 -21.65 28.28 11.56
N ILE A 7 -21.07 28.09 10.38
CA ILE A 7 -19.70 27.55 10.23
C ILE A 7 -18.66 28.51 10.82
N ALA A 8 -18.79 29.81 10.57
CA ALA A 8 -17.88 30.83 11.12
C ALA A 8 -17.97 30.97 12.66
N SER A 9 -19.14 30.73 13.26
CA SER A 9 -19.30 30.78 14.72
C SER A 9 -18.84 29.49 15.43
N LEU A 10 -18.83 28.36 14.72
CA LEU A 10 -18.19 27.10 15.14
C LEU A 10 -16.66 27.20 15.09
N LEU A 11 -16.11 28.01 14.17
CA LEU A 11 -14.67 28.34 14.05
C LEU A 11 -14.17 29.34 15.12
N LYS A 12 -14.74 29.34 16.32
CA LYS A 12 -14.11 30.03 17.45
C LYS A 12 -12.73 29.40 17.71
N PRO A 13 -11.69 30.19 18.00
CA PRO A 13 -10.30 29.70 18.11
C PRO A 13 -10.10 28.58 19.15
N ARG A 14 -11.01 28.47 20.12
CA ARG A 14 -11.04 27.38 21.11
C ARG A 14 -11.45 26.03 20.49
N TRP A 15 -12.44 26.00 19.61
CA TRP A 15 -12.90 24.77 18.95
C TRP A 15 -11.94 24.32 17.85
N ALA A 16 -11.29 25.26 17.16
CA ALA A 16 -10.21 24.94 16.22
C ALA A 16 -9.04 24.22 16.91
N LEU A 17 -8.67 24.66 18.12
CA LEU A 17 -7.63 23.99 18.93
C LEU A 17 -8.06 22.57 19.35
N VAL A 18 -9.31 22.41 19.78
CA VAL A 18 -9.85 21.09 20.17
C VAL A 18 -9.90 20.13 18.98
N ALA A 19 -10.33 20.59 17.81
CA ALA A 19 -10.32 19.80 16.59
C ALA A 19 -8.88 19.39 16.21
N LEU A 20 -7.92 20.31 16.32
CA LEU A 20 -6.52 20.02 16.04
C LEU A 20 -5.95 18.96 17.01
N VAL A 21 -6.28 19.05 18.30
CA VAL A 21 -5.87 18.07 19.32
C VAL A 21 -6.51 16.71 19.05
N LEU A 22 -7.81 16.65 18.72
CA LEU A 22 -8.49 15.40 18.38
C LEU A 22 -7.88 14.73 17.14
N VAL A 23 -7.56 15.51 16.11
CA VAL A 23 -6.85 14.99 14.92
C VAL A 23 -5.46 14.47 15.30
N ALA A 24 -4.71 15.22 16.12
CA ALA A 24 -3.38 14.77 16.57
C ALA A 24 -3.43 13.49 17.42
N VAL A 25 -4.42 13.35 18.31
CA VAL A 25 -4.64 12.14 19.12
C VAL A 25 -5.08 10.97 18.25
N TRP A 26 -5.97 11.19 17.28
CA TRP A 26 -6.40 10.17 16.33
C TRP A 26 -5.25 9.66 15.47
N GLU A 27 -4.44 10.56 14.89
CA GLU A 27 -3.24 10.21 14.14
C GLU A 27 -2.21 9.48 15.03
N GLY A 28 -2.02 9.94 16.27
CA GLY A 28 -1.16 9.26 17.25
C GLY A 28 -1.64 7.84 17.58
N TYR A 29 -2.96 7.63 17.69
CA TYR A 29 -3.54 6.31 17.87
C TYR A 29 -3.32 5.41 16.65
N LEU A 30 -3.52 5.91 15.43
CA LEU A 30 -3.23 5.16 14.20
C LEU A 30 -1.74 4.78 14.07
N LEU A 31 -0.85 5.60 14.62
CA LEU A 31 0.59 5.36 14.63
C LEU A 31 1.03 4.32 15.68
N LEU A 32 0.44 4.39 16.87
CA LEU A 32 0.74 3.52 18.00
C LEU A 32 -0.06 2.22 17.97
N ARG A 33 -1.04 2.10 17.06
CA ARG A 33 -1.76 0.85 16.85
C ARG A 33 -0.70 -0.22 16.54
N PRO A 34 -0.61 -1.27 17.37
CA PRO A 34 0.36 -2.33 17.12
C PRO A 34 0.11 -2.86 15.71
N PRO A 35 1.18 -3.08 14.92
CA PRO A 35 1.03 -3.73 13.61
C PRO A 35 0.25 -5.01 13.85
N GLU A 36 -0.86 -5.17 13.12
CA GLU A 36 -1.63 -6.40 13.22
C GLU A 36 -0.65 -7.57 13.04
N PRO A 37 -0.68 -8.56 13.96
CA PRO A 37 0.23 -9.68 13.90
C PRO A 37 0.17 -10.25 12.49
N SER A 38 1.32 -10.56 11.91
CA SER A 38 1.49 -11.18 10.59
C SER A 38 0.83 -12.56 10.58
N GLY A 39 -0.50 -12.56 10.59
CA GLY A 39 -1.37 -13.69 10.32
C GLY A 39 -1.49 -13.91 8.81
N PRO A 40 -2.45 -14.75 8.36
CA PRO A 40 -2.70 -15.00 6.94
C PRO A 40 -2.82 -13.67 6.17
N LEU A 41 -2.36 -13.65 4.91
CA LEU A 41 -2.23 -12.49 4.01
C LEU A 41 -3.10 -11.28 4.44
N ASP A 42 -2.47 -10.11 4.56
CA ASP A 42 -3.19 -8.86 4.78
C ASP A 42 -4.30 -8.68 3.74
N GLU A 43 -5.42 -8.09 4.16
CA GLU A 43 -6.64 -8.00 3.34
C GLU A 43 -6.38 -7.58 1.88
N PRO A 44 -5.56 -6.55 1.60
CA PRO A 44 -5.25 -6.15 0.22
C PRO A 44 -4.48 -7.21 -0.57
N ARG A 45 -3.60 -8.00 0.07
CA ARG A 45 -2.92 -9.12 -0.59
C ARG A 45 -3.87 -10.26 -0.87
N ARG A 46 -4.83 -10.51 0.03
CA ARG A 46 -5.81 -11.57 -0.15
C ARG A 46 -6.71 -11.30 -1.35
N GLU A 47 -7.26 -10.09 -1.44
CA GLU A 47 -8.10 -9.66 -2.57
C GLU A 47 -7.35 -9.76 -3.91
N VAL A 48 -6.12 -9.25 -3.95
CA VAL A 48 -5.31 -9.27 -5.17
C VAL A 48 -4.86 -10.68 -5.55
N ALA A 49 -4.55 -11.53 -4.57
CA ALA A 49 -4.26 -12.95 -4.84
C ALA A 49 -5.49 -13.69 -5.37
N GLU A 50 -6.67 -13.42 -4.83
CA GLU A 50 -7.93 -14.02 -5.28
C GLU A 50 -8.25 -13.64 -6.73
N GLU A 51 -8.21 -12.35 -7.05
CA GLU A 51 -8.41 -11.85 -8.42
C GLU A 51 -7.38 -12.44 -9.38
N ALA A 52 -6.11 -12.51 -8.97
CA ALA A 52 -5.07 -13.06 -9.83
C ALA A 52 -5.25 -14.57 -10.06
N CYS A 53 -5.66 -15.32 -9.05
CA CYS A 53 -5.96 -16.74 -9.21
C CYS A 53 -7.17 -16.95 -10.12
N TRP A 54 -8.21 -16.12 -10.00
CA TRP A 54 -9.36 -16.16 -10.91
C TRP A 54 -8.95 -15.94 -12.37
N GLN A 55 -8.18 -14.88 -12.65
CA GLN A 55 -7.66 -14.60 -14.00
C GLN A 55 -6.73 -15.71 -14.52
N ALA A 56 -5.98 -16.37 -13.63
CA ALA A 56 -5.15 -17.51 -14.00
C ALA A 56 -6.01 -18.70 -14.44
N VAL A 57 -7.04 -19.03 -13.67
CA VAL A 57 -7.95 -20.15 -13.96
C VAL A 57 -8.71 -19.92 -15.26
N GLU A 58 -9.19 -18.70 -15.50
CA GLU A 58 -9.89 -18.34 -16.75
C GLU A 58 -9.01 -18.50 -17.99
N LYS A 59 -7.70 -18.30 -17.85
CA LYS A 59 -6.72 -18.44 -18.94
C LYS A 59 -6.13 -19.85 -19.06
N LEU A 60 -6.52 -20.80 -18.20
CA LEU A 60 -6.04 -22.17 -18.33
C LEU A 60 -6.52 -22.75 -19.66
N PRO A 61 -5.64 -23.42 -20.43
CA PRO A 61 -6.05 -24.04 -21.68
C PRO A 61 -7.07 -25.14 -21.40
N GLU A 62 -8.09 -25.29 -22.23
CA GLU A 62 -8.96 -26.46 -22.15
C GLU A 62 -8.20 -27.70 -22.60
N VAL A 63 -8.18 -28.74 -21.78
CA VAL A 63 -7.63 -30.05 -22.15
C VAL A 63 -8.76 -31.05 -22.41
N PRO A 64 -8.65 -31.88 -23.46
CA PRO A 64 -9.74 -32.75 -23.93
C PRO A 64 -10.06 -33.92 -23.00
N THR A 65 -9.27 -34.13 -21.95
CA THR A 65 -9.50 -35.15 -20.93
C THR A 65 -9.86 -34.43 -19.64
N ALA A 66 -10.90 -34.90 -18.93
CA ALA A 66 -11.17 -34.55 -17.54
C ALA A 66 -9.97 -35.01 -16.68
N GLY A 67 -8.89 -34.26 -16.80
CA GLY A 67 -7.56 -34.67 -16.40
C GLY A 67 -7.29 -34.16 -15.01
N HIS A 68 -6.72 -35.04 -14.17
CA HIS A 68 -6.25 -34.59 -12.87
C HIS A 68 -5.08 -33.62 -13.08
N VAL A 69 -5.14 -32.43 -12.48
CA VAL A 69 -4.04 -31.44 -12.50
C VAL A 69 -3.47 -31.34 -11.10
N ALA A 70 -2.17 -31.56 -10.95
CA ALA A 70 -1.47 -31.21 -9.71
C ALA A 70 -1.07 -29.73 -9.75
N VAL A 71 -1.63 -28.91 -8.85
CA VAL A 71 -1.11 -27.55 -8.61
C VAL A 71 0.10 -27.64 -7.69
N LEU A 72 1.28 -27.40 -8.26
CA LEU A 72 2.56 -27.44 -7.56
C LEU A 72 2.82 -26.11 -6.84
N ARG A 73 3.70 -26.15 -5.83
CA ARG A 73 4.10 -24.95 -5.07
C ARG A 73 4.77 -23.94 -5.99
N LEU A 74 4.18 -22.75 -6.07
CA LEU A 74 4.70 -21.67 -6.91
C LEU A 74 6.00 -21.11 -6.32
N ALA A 75 6.98 -20.85 -7.18
CA ALA A 75 8.20 -20.17 -6.79
C ALA A 75 7.90 -18.73 -6.34
N GLY A 76 8.43 -18.27 -5.21
CA GLY A 76 8.11 -16.95 -4.64
C GLY A 76 6.82 -16.91 -3.81
N ASP A 77 6.08 -18.01 -3.67
CA ASP A 77 4.95 -18.13 -2.75
C ASP A 77 5.41 -18.61 -1.36
N GLY A 78 6.04 -17.71 -0.61
CA GLY A 78 6.61 -18.01 0.70
C GLY A 78 5.58 -18.53 1.71
N THR A 79 4.33 -18.05 1.64
CA THR A 79 3.24 -18.41 2.57
C THR A 79 2.36 -19.54 2.05
N GLN A 80 2.52 -19.97 0.79
CA GLN A 80 1.69 -20.98 0.10
C GLN A 80 0.21 -20.60 -0.07
N GLU A 81 -0.17 -19.39 0.29
CA GLU A 81 -1.57 -18.95 0.27
C GLU A 81 -2.08 -18.81 -1.17
N VAL A 82 -1.23 -18.33 -2.10
CA VAL A 82 -1.60 -18.20 -3.52
C VAL A 82 -1.77 -19.59 -4.14
N THR A 83 -0.83 -20.50 -3.85
CA THR A 83 -0.88 -21.90 -4.31
C THR A 83 -2.15 -22.60 -3.81
N LYS A 84 -2.46 -22.46 -2.52
CA LYS A 84 -3.66 -23.04 -1.90
C LYS A 84 -4.93 -22.47 -2.53
N ARG A 85 -5.01 -21.14 -2.68
CA ARG A 85 -6.18 -20.49 -3.28
C ARG A 85 -6.40 -20.90 -4.73
N LEU A 86 -5.32 -21.07 -5.49
CA LEU A 86 -5.39 -21.54 -6.87
C LEU A 86 -5.92 -22.98 -6.94
N ARG A 87 -5.49 -23.86 -6.03
CA ARG A 87 -6.00 -25.24 -5.90
C ARG A 87 -7.50 -25.25 -5.60
N GLU A 88 -7.92 -24.48 -4.60
CA GLU A 88 -9.34 -24.33 -4.21
C GLU A 88 -10.20 -23.81 -5.37
N LEU A 89 -9.71 -22.80 -6.10
CA LEU A 89 -10.44 -22.22 -7.23
C LEU A 89 -10.58 -23.22 -8.39
N ILE A 90 -9.50 -23.90 -8.77
CA ILE A 90 -9.54 -24.91 -9.85
C ILE A 90 -10.52 -26.04 -9.53
N GLU A 91 -10.49 -26.54 -8.29
CA GLU A 91 -11.41 -27.57 -7.81
C GLU A 91 -12.87 -27.07 -7.85
N ARG A 92 -13.11 -25.83 -7.42
CA ARG A 92 -14.44 -25.21 -7.44
C ARG A 92 -14.98 -24.96 -8.85
N THR A 93 -14.15 -24.59 -9.81
CA THR A 93 -14.56 -24.37 -11.21
C THR A 93 -14.92 -25.69 -11.90
N GLY A 94 -14.42 -26.83 -11.39
CA GLY A 94 -14.69 -28.15 -11.95
C GLY A 94 -14.00 -28.40 -13.30
N THR A 95 -13.13 -27.49 -13.75
CA THR A 95 -12.38 -27.63 -15.01
C THR A 95 -11.36 -28.77 -14.92
N TYR A 96 -10.84 -29.03 -13.72
CA TYR A 96 -9.84 -30.04 -13.44
C TYR A 96 -10.09 -30.70 -12.08
N GLU A 97 -9.86 -32.01 -12.00
CA GLU A 97 -9.87 -32.72 -10.74
C GLU A 97 -8.51 -32.56 -10.05
N GLN A 98 -8.51 -32.20 -8.75
CA GLN A 98 -7.29 -32.15 -7.97
C GLN A 98 -7.01 -33.52 -7.33
N PRO A 99 -5.75 -33.96 -7.24
CA PRO A 99 -5.39 -35.09 -6.40
C PRO A 99 -5.78 -34.82 -4.95
N GLU A 100 -6.13 -35.88 -4.22
CA GLU A 100 -6.52 -35.75 -2.82
C GLU A 100 -5.41 -35.04 -2.02
N PRO A 101 -5.70 -33.88 -1.38
CA PRO A 101 -4.67 -32.97 -0.87
C PRO A 101 -3.74 -33.63 0.16
N GLY A 102 -4.28 -34.56 0.95
CA GLY A 102 -3.50 -35.31 1.94
C GLY A 102 -2.43 -36.23 1.35
N ILE A 103 -2.54 -36.63 0.07
CA ILE A 103 -1.52 -37.43 -0.60
C ILE A 103 -0.43 -36.50 -1.12
N LEU A 104 -0.80 -35.39 -1.78
CA LEU A 104 0.16 -34.44 -2.36
C LEU A 104 1.04 -33.81 -1.28
N ASP A 105 0.43 -33.33 -0.20
CA ASP A 105 1.14 -32.61 0.84
C ASP A 105 2.07 -33.55 1.63
N ARG A 106 1.63 -34.78 1.95
CA ARG A 106 2.47 -35.82 2.59
C ARG A 106 3.62 -36.25 1.70
N VAL A 107 3.37 -36.43 0.40
CA VAL A 107 4.41 -36.80 -0.58
C VAL A 107 5.46 -35.71 -0.71
N MET A 108 5.04 -34.46 -0.78
CA MET A 108 5.95 -33.31 -0.88
C MET A 108 6.78 -33.16 0.40
N GLU A 109 6.16 -33.36 1.56
CA GLU A 109 6.82 -33.35 2.87
C GLU A 109 7.83 -34.52 3.00
N GLU A 110 7.45 -35.73 2.61
CA GLU A 110 8.27 -36.95 2.71
C GLU A 110 9.46 -36.95 1.73
N LEU A 111 9.28 -36.39 0.53
CA LEU A 111 10.37 -36.21 -0.43
C LEU A 111 11.30 -35.03 -0.09
N LYS A 112 11.01 -34.26 0.98
CA LYS A 112 11.62 -32.95 1.26
C LYS A 112 11.56 -31.98 0.06
N ILE A 113 10.63 -32.23 -0.86
CA ILE A 113 10.35 -31.35 -2.00
C ILE A 113 9.42 -30.21 -1.56
N GLY A 114 8.77 -30.33 -0.39
CA GLY A 114 7.93 -29.30 0.22
C GLY A 114 8.60 -27.94 0.39
N GLU A 115 9.94 -27.87 0.41
CA GLU A 115 10.70 -26.61 0.42
C GLU A 115 11.21 -26.17 -0.95
N ARG A 116 11.22 -27.06 -1.96
CA ARG A 116 11.76 -26.75 -3.29
C ARG A 116 10.69 -26.13 -4.16
N GLU A 117 10.84 -24.84 -4.39
CA GLU A 117 10.10 -24.09 -5.40
C GLU A 117 10.21 -24.78 -6.77
N VAL A 118 9.07 -25.14 -7.37
CA VAL A 118 9.03 -25.76 -8.69
C VAL A 118 9.00 -24.68 -9.77
N GLY A 119 10.17 -24.18 -10.12
CA GLY A 119 10.33 -23.11 -11.11
C GLY A 119 10.55 -23.59 -12.54
N THR A 120 10.85 -24.88 -12.76
CA THR A 120 11.21 -25.42 -14.07
C THR A 120 10.25 -26.50 -14.56
N LEU A 121 10.17 -26.67 -15.88
CA LEU A 121 9.34 -27.71 -16.51
C LEU A 121 9.80 -29.11 -16.11
N GLU A 122 11.10 -29.35 -16.02
CA GLU A 122 11.65 -30.66 -15.66
C GLU A 122 11.24 -31.06 -14.23
N ASP A 123 11.35 -30.13 -13.28
CA ASP A 123 10.93 -30.35 -11.90
C ASP A 123 9.42 -30.61 -11.82
N ALA A 124 8.62 -29.86 -12.59
CA ALA A 124 7.17 -30.02 -12.63
C ALA A 124 6.76 -31.38 -13.20
N LEU A 125 7.42 -31.83 -14.27
CA LEU A 125 7.20 -33.16 -14.86
C LEU A 125 7.61 -34.27 -13.89
N ALA A 126 8.72 -34.11 -13.17
CA ALA A 126 9.16 -35.07 -12.18
C ALA A 126 8.16 -35.20 -11.02
N ALA A 127 7.72 -34.07 -10.46
CA ALA A 127 6.73 -34.02 -9.39
C ALA A 127 5.40 -34.65 -9.82
N ALA A 128 4.90 -34.31 -11.01
CA ALA A 128 3.63 -34.83 -11.50
C ALA A 128 3.67 -36.33 -11.82
N ARG A 129 4.80 -36.86 -12.33
CA ARG A 129 5.00 -38.32 -12.48
C ARG A 129 4.96 -39.03 -11.13
N PHE A 130 5.53 -38.42 -10.09
CA PHE A 130 5.51 -38.99 -8.75
C PHE A 130 4.07 -39.07 -8.20
N VAL A 131 3.30 -37.99 -8.36
CA VAL A 131 1.89 -37.91 -7.92
C VAL A 131 0.95 -38.70 -8.85
N ARG A 132 1.45 -39.12 -10.03
CA ARG A 132 0.70 -39.83 -11.08
C ARG A 132 -0.43 -39.00 -11.70
N THR A 133 -0.22 -37.69 -11.84
CA THR A 133 -1.17 -36.83 -12.58
C THR A 133 -0.76 -36.70 -14.05
N PRO A 134 -1.71 -36.63 -14.99
CA PRO A 134 -1.42 -36.36 -16.40
C PRO A 134 -0.94 -34.92 -16.65
N TYR A 135 -1.30 -33.99 -15.77
CA TYR A 135 -0.97 -32.58 -15.90
C TYR A 135 -0.43 -31.99 -14.60
N ALA A 136 0.40 -30.95 -14.74
CA ALA A 136 0.99 -30.20 -13.63
C ALA A 136 0.91 -28.71 -13.89
N LEU A 137 0.36 -27.93 -12.97
CA LEU A 137 0.41 -26.47 -13.01
C LEU A 137 1.55 -25.99 -12.12
N PHE A 138 2.51 -25.28 -12.70
CA PHE A 138 3.68 -24.74 -11.99
C PHE A 138 3.97 -23.32 -12.45
N GLY A 139 4.83 -22.60 -11.73
CA GLY A 139 5.13 -21.22 -12.09
C GLY A 139 5.87 -20.44 -11.03
N ARG A 140 5.97 -19.13 -11.25
CA ARG A 140 6.66 -18.18 -10.37
C ARG A 140 5.83 -16.93 -10.13
N ILE A 141 5.82 -16.49 -8.89
CA ILE A 141 5.40 -15.17 -8.45
C ILE A 141 6.62 -14.26 -8.51
N HIS A 142 6.67 -13.40 -9.52
CA HIS A 142 7.76 -12.43 -9.71
C HIS A 142 7.67 -11.27 -8.71
N GLU A 143 6.44 -10.93 -8.31
CA GLU A 143 6.19 -9.79 -7.45
C GLU A 143 4.90 -10.04 -6.66
N PHE A 144 4.98 -9.93 -5.33
CA PHE A 144 3.81 -9.95 -4.46
C PHE A 144 4.06 -9.02 -3.29
N THR A 145 3.49 -7.81 -3.38
CA THR A 145 3.70 -6.78 -2.37
C THR A 145 2.38 -6.14 -2.03
N SER A 146 2.23 -5.72 -0.78
CA SER A 146 1.20 -4.77 -0.40
C SER A 146 1.80 -3.56 0.28
N ASP A 147 1.15 -2.44 0.04
CA ASP A 147 1.17 -1.28 0.90
C ASP A 147 -0.16 -1.24 1.67
N ARG A 148 -0.26 -0.40 2.71
CA ARG A 148 -1.40 -0.36 3.66
C ARG A 148 -2.79 -0.36 2.98
N ASP A 149 -2.88 0.18 1.77
CA ASP A 149 -4.13 0.37 1.04
C ASP A 149 -4.17 -0.38 -0.31
N ALA A 150 -3.11 -1.12 -0.69
CA ALA A 150 -3.02 -1.67 -2.05
C ALA A 150 -2.13 -2.90 -2.17
N GLY A 151 -2.63 -3.95 -2.84
CA GLY A 151 -1.85 -5.11 -3.26
C GLY A 151 -1.43 -5.03 -4.72
N ARG A 152 -0.30 -5.67 -5.07
CA ARG A 152 0.02 -6.03 -6.46
C ARG A 152 0.55 -7.44 -6.50
N ILE A 153 0.20 -8.17 -7.54
CA ILE A 153 0.76 -9.48 -7.83
C ILE A 153 1.07 -9.61 -9.31
N ARG A 154 2.26 -10.14 -9.60
CA ARG A 154 2.66 -10.55 -10.94
C ARG A 154 3.14 -12.00 -10.87
N MET A 155 2.43 -12.88 -11.56
CA MET A 155 2.79 -14.29 -11.63
C MET A 155 2.74 -14.82 -13.06
N GLU A 156 3.54 -15.84 -13.28
CA GLU A 156 3.69 -16.56 -14.53
C GLU A 156 3.47 -18.05 -14.24
N LEU A 157 2.46 -18.62 -14.87
CA LEU A 157 2.06 -20.01 -14.68
C LEU A 157 2.17 -20.77 -15.99
N THR A 158 2.50 -22.05 -15.94
CA THR A 158 2.59 -22.94 -17.09
C THR A 158 1.96 -24.27 -16.76
N LEU A 159 1.12 -24.77 -17.65
CA LEU A 159 0.58 -26.13 -17.57
C LEU A 159 1.52 -27.09 -18.29
N ALA A 160 1.96 -28.16 -17.65
CA ALA A 160 2.76 -29.22 -18.24
C ALA A 160 1.90 -30.45 -18.54
N ASP A 161 2.09 -31.05 -19.71
CA ASP A 161 1.56 -32.37 -20.10
C ASP A 161 2.64 -33.42 -19.82
N VAL A 162 2.37 -34.29 -18.86
CA VAL A 162 3.31 -35.31 -18.38
C VAL A 162 3.55 -36.39 -19.43
N GLY A 163 2.52 -36.75 -20.19
CA GLY A 163 2.60 -37.78 -21.23
C GLY A 163 3.45 -37.33 -22.41
N ARG A 164 3.38 -36.03 -22.76
CA ARG A 164 4.15 -35.43 -23.86
C ARG A 164 5.45 -34.75 -23.41
N ALA A 165 5.71 -34.69 -22.11
CA ALA A 165 6.86 -34.02 -21.51
C ALA A 165 7.08 -32.59 -22.02
N LYS A 166 6.00 -31.81 -22.17
CA LYS A 166 6.05 -30.45 -22.72
C LYS A 166 5.04 -29.52 -22.05
N ALA A 167 5.29 -28.21 -22.16
CA ALA A 167 4.31 -27.21 -21.81
C ALA A 167 3.09 -27.25 -22.76
N VAL A 168 1.91 -27.02 -22.20
CA VAL A 168 0.64 -26.89 -22.90
C VAL A 168 0.33 -25.40 -23.04
N GLY A 169 0.35 -24.91 -24.28
CA GLY A 169 0.06 -23.51 -24.56
C GLY A 169 1.20 -22.56 -24.21
N GLN A 170 0.87 -21.26 -24.12
CA GLN A 170 1.79 -20.20 -23.73
C GLN A 170 1.76 -20.01 -22.21
N PRO A 171 2.84 -19.47 -21.60
CA PRO A 171 2.81 -19.08 -20.19
C PRO A 171 1.67 -18.11 -19.90
N ILE A 172 0.91 -18.41 -18.86
CA ILE A 172 -0.19 -17.59 -18.37
C ILE A 172 0.42 -16.49 -17.52
N ILE A 173 0.44 -15.27 -18.06
CA ILE A 173 0.91 -14.09 -17.36
C ILE A 173 -0.30 -13.39 -16.75
N VAL A 174 -0.29 -13.28 -15.42
CA VAL A 174 -1.27 -12.52 -14.65
C VAL A 174 -0.55 -11.39 -13.95
N ALA A 175 -1.05 -10.18 -14.19
CA ALA A 175 -0.63 -8.99 -13.49
C ALA A 175 -1.90 -8.27 -13.07
N VAL A 176 -2.18 -8.25 -11.77
CA VAL A 176 -3.27 -7.44 -11.22
C VAL A 176 -2.61 -6.14 -10.77
N PRO A 177 -2.75 -5.06 -11.57
CA PRO A 177 -2.23 -3.76 -11.17
C PRO A 177 -3.02 -3.25 -9.97
N ASP A 178 -2.38 -2.46 -9.13
CA ASP A 178 -3.09 -1.72 -8.10
C ASP A 178 -4.08 -0.74 -8.76
N PRO A 179 -5.41 -0.97 -8.65
CA PRO A 179 -6.40 -0.10 -9.27
C PRO A 179 -6.36 1.32 -8.67
N GLU A 180 -5.83 1.46 -7.45
CA GLU A 180 -5.74 2.73 -6.74
C GLU A 180 -4.44 3.49 -7.01
N ALA A 181 -3.46 2.93 -7.73
CA ALA A 181 -2.17 3.59 -7.93
C ALA A 181 -2.31 5.00 -8.53
N ARG A 182 -3.27 5.16 -9.45
CA ARG A 182 -3.59 6.46 -10.06
C ARG A 182 -4.30 7.40 -9.09
N MET A 183 -5.18 6.85 -8.23
CA MET A 183 -5.91 7.61 -7.21
C MET A 183 -4.96 8.08 -6.10
N ARG A 184 -3.99 7.26 -5.70
CA ARG A 184 -2.98 7.58 -4.67
C ARG A 184 -2.15 8.80 -5.05
N TRP A 185 -1.77 8.95 -6.32
CA TRP A 185 -1.05 10.15 -6.78
C TRP A 185 -1.92 11.41 -6.70
N ILE A 186 -3.19 11.32 -7.11
CA ILE A 186 -4.15 12.43 -7.00
C ILE A 186 -4.38 12.81 -5.54
N LEU A 187 -4.59 11.84 -4.66
CA LEU A 187 -4.72 12.06 -3.22
C LEU A 187 -3.45 12.68 -2.62
N GLY A 188 -2.26 12.27 -3.09
CA GLY A 188 -0.99 12.89 -2.72
C GLY A 188 -0.93 14.37 -3.10
N LEU A 189 -1.32 14.72 -4.32
CA LEU A 189 -1.40 16.11 -4.76
C LEU A 189 -2.41 16.92 -3.96
N VAL A 190 -3.59 16.36 -3.68
CA VAL A 190 -4.62 17.02 -2.85
C VAL A 190 -4.07 17.27 -1.43
N ARG A 191 -3.39 16.30 -0.83
CA ARG A 191 -2.74 16.46 0.49
C ARG A 191 -1.72 17.59 0.49
N VAL A 192 -0.87 17.69 -0.54
CA VAL A 192 0.08 18.80 -0.68
C VAL A 192 -0.63 20.13 -0.91
N ALA A 193 -1.68 20.18 -1.73
CA ALA A 193 -2.46 21.40 -1.94
C ALA A 193 -3.12 21.88 -0.64
N VAL A 194 -3.70 20.97 0.14
CA VAL A 194 -4.26 21.27 1.47
C VAL A 194 -3.15 21.76 2.41
N TRP A 195 -1.97 21.14 2.39
CA TRP A 195 -0.83 21.61 3.18
C TRP A 195 -0.46 23.06 2.88
N VAL A 196 -0.28 23.37 1.59
CA VAL A 196 0.10 24.70 1.12
C VAL A 196 -0.97 25.69 1.55
N LEU A 197 -2.24 25.35 1.36
CA LEU A 197 -3.37 26.20 1.74
C LEU A 197 -3.40 26.48 3.24
N VAL A 198 -3.27 25.44 4.08
CA VAL A 198 -3.28 25.59 5.54
C VAL A 198 -2.08 26.40 6.03
N THR A 199 -0.88 26.11 5.50
CA THR A 199 0.36 26.82 5.84
C THR A 199 0.28 28.29 5.44
N ALA A 200 -0.27 28.59 4.26
CA ALA A 200 -0.47 29.95 3.79
C ALA A 200 -1.51 30.71 4.62
N LEU A 201 -2.60 30.04 5.00
CA LEU A 201 -3.66 30.65 5.81
C LEU A 201 -3.25 30.85 7.28
N LEU A 202 -2.31 30.07 7.80
CA LEU A 202 -1.91 30.09 9.20
C LEU A 202 -1.53 31.50 9.72
N PRO A 203 -0.61 32.27 9.10
CA PRO A 203 -0.30 33.62 9.55
C PRO A 203 -1.45 34.63 9.30
N VAL A 204 -2.28 34.40 8.28
CA VAL A 204 -3.44 35.26 7.97
C VAL A 204 -4.53 35.11 9.03
N VAL A 205 -4.87 33.88 9.42
CA VAL A 205 -5.86 33.61 10.48
C VAL A 205 -5.36 34.08 11.85
N THR A 206 -4.04 34.11 12.04
CA THR A 206 -3.41 34.54 13.29
C THR A 206 -2.91 35.99 13.26
N LEU A 207 -3.34 36.81 12.28
CA LEU A 207 -2.96 38.22 12.13
C LEU A 207 -3.02 39.04 13.44
N PRO A 208 -4.05 38.90 14.31
CA PRO A 208 -4.08 39.65 15.57
C PRO A 208 -2.92 39.31 16.51
N ARG A 209 -2.45 38.06 16.51
CA ARG A 209 -1.25 37.66 17.28
C ARG A 209 0.01 38.18 16.63
N VAL A 210 0.10 38.13 15.30
CA VAL A 210 1.24 38.68 14.55
C VAL A 210 1.42 40.16 14.86
N ARG A 211 0.36 40.96 14.82
CA ARG A 211 0.40 42.39 15.18
C ARG A 211 0.92 42.62 16.59
N ARG A 212 0.40 41.88 17.59
CA ARG A 212 0.88 41.97 18.99
C ARG A 212 2.35 41.60 19.14
N ILE A 213 2.86 40.64 18.35
CA ILE A 213 4.27 40.28 18.38
C ILE A 213 5.11 41.42 17.79
N LEU A 214 4.69 42.01 16.67
CA LEU A 214 5.39 43.13 16.03
C LEU A 214 5.41 44.37 16.92
N GLU A 215 4.31 44.67 17.62
CA GLU A 215 4.21 45.79 18.59
C GLU A 215 5.20 45.70 19.76
N THR A 216 5.79 44.52 20.02
CA THR A 216 6.80 44.40 21.09
C THR A 216 8.20 44.87 20.69
N GLU A 217 8.42 45.20 19.41
CA GLU A 217 9.70 45.67 18.82
C GLU A 217 10.92 44.78 19.16
N SER A 218 10.68 43.53 19.58
CA SER A 218 11.72 42.61 20.01
C SER A 218 12.04 41.62 18.90
N ASN A 219 13.23 41.75 18.30
CA ASN A 219 13.73 40.82 17.29
C ASN A 219 13.68 39.36 17.75
N ALA A 220 13.94 39.11 19.04
CA ALA A 220 13.87 37.77 19.62
C ALA A 220 12.44 37.19 19.60
N LYS A 221 11.42 38.00 19.93
CA LYS A 221 10.02 37.57 19.89
C LYS A 221 9.52 37.37 18.45
N ILE A 222 9.97 38.21 17.52
CA ILE A 222 9.68 38.07 16.10
C ILE A 222 10.27 36.75 15.58
N LEU A 223 11.56 36.51 15.83
CA LEU A 223 12.24 35.27 15.43
C LEU A 223 11.55 34.04 16.02
N LEU A 224 11.21 34.07 17.31
CA LEU A 224 10.49 32.98 17.98
C LEU A 224 9.13 32.71 17.33
N GLY A 225 8.40 33.77 16.95
CA GLY A 225 7.16 33.66 16.21
C GLY A 225 7.34 32.96 14.87
N LEU A 226 8.32 33.40 14.07
CA LEU A 226 8.64 32.79 12.77
C LEU A 226 9.00 31.31 12.90
N LEU A 227 9.86 30.97 13.87
CA LEU A 227 10.21 29.57 14.15
C LEU A 227 8.98 28.74 14.55
N ALA A 228 8.11 29.27 15.42
CA ALA A 228 6.90 28.57 15.84
C ALA A 228 5.96 28.26 14.66
N TYR A 229 5.71 29.23 13.76
CA TYR A 229 4.89 28.99 12.56
C TYR A 229 5.52 27.98 11.61
N SER A 230 6.84 28.03 11.47
CA SER A 230 7.59 27.14 10.57
C SER A 230 7.61 25.71 11.08
N CYS A 231 7.81 25.52 12.39
CA CYS A 231 7.67 24.22 13.05
C CYS A 231 6.23 23.69 12.92
N ALA A 232 5.21 24.53 13.10
CA ALA A 232 3.82 24.11 12.91
C ALA A 232 3.56 23.63 11.47
N ALA A 233 4.06 24.35 10.47
CA ALA A 233 3.98 23.94 9.07
C ALA A 233 4.73 22.62 8.79
N GLY A 234 5.91 22.44 9.40
CA GLY A 234 6.68 21.20 9.33
C GLY A 234 5.97 20.00 9.95
N VAL A 235 5.34 20.18 11.12
CA VAL A 235 4.51 19.15 11.75
C VAL A 235 3.30 18.80 10.89
N LEU A 236 2.65 19.79 10.26
CA LEU A 236 1.58 19.53 9.30
C LEU A 236 2.08 18.76 8.07
N ALA A 237 3.27 19.10 7.55
CA ALA A 237 3.87 18.37 6.42
C ALA A 237 4.14 16.91 6.81
N LEU A 238 4.65 16.69 8.02
CA LEU A 238 4.90 15.37 8.58
C LEU A 238 3.60 14.56 8.73
N GLY A 239 2.53 15.20 9.20
CA GLY A 239 1.22 14.56 9.34
C GLY A 239 0.63 14.08 8.02
N LEU A 240 0.84 14.79 6.91
CA LEU A 240 0.34 14.36 5.59
C LEU A 240 0.99 13.08 5.07
N LYS A 241 2.19 12.78 5.56
CA LYS A 241 2.92 11.55 5.30
C LYS A 241 2.57 10.44 6.31
N GLY A 242 1.57 10.65 7.17
CA GLY A 242 1.26 9.73 8.28
C GLY A 242 2.41 9.60 9.27
N PHE A 243 3.19 10.67 9.47
CA PHE A 243 4.34 10.75 10.36
C PHE A 243 5.46 9.72 10.12
N SER A 244 5.49 9.09 8.95
CA SER A 244 6.55 8.16 8.57
C SER A 244 7.61 8.84 7.71
N VAL A 245 8.82 9.05 8.23
CA VAL A 245 9.97 9.55 7.44
C VAL A 245 10.90 8.40 7.08
N SER A 246 10.52 7.60 6.08
CA SER A 246 11.45 6.66 5.46
C SER A 246 12.36 7.37 4.44
N GLY A 247 13.67 7.36 4.67
CA GLY A 247 14.68 7.81 3.70
C GLY A 247 15.09 9.29 3.79
N TRP A 248 16.34 9.57 3.40
CA TRP A 248 16.97 10.89 3.49
C TRP A 248 16.30 11.95 2.60
N LEU A 249 15.80 11.56 1.41
CA LEU A 249 15.11 12.46 0.48
C LEU A 249 13.93 13.15 1.14
N TRP A 250 13.17 12.42 1.96
CA TRP A 250 12.04 12.99 2.68
C TRP A 250 12.45 13.94 3.80
N GLY A 251 13.58 13.69 4.46
CA GLY A 251 14.17 14.64 5.40
C GLY A 251 14.52 15.97 4.73
N VAL A 252 15.11 15.91 3.52
CA VAL A 252 15.42 17.09 2.71
C VAL A 252 14.15 17.84 2.28
N LEU A 253 13.12 17.12 1.81
CA LEU A 253 11.84 17.74 1.42
C LEU A 253 11.14 18.41 2.60
N LEU A 254 11.16 17.78 3.79
CA LEU A 254 10.58 18.35 5.00
C LEU A 254 11.34 19.60 5.47
N LEU A 255 12.67 19.58 5.42
CA LEU A 255 13.49 20.75 5.70
C LEU A 255 13.19 21.89 4.72
N GLY A 256 13.09 21.59 3.42
CA GLY A 256 12.70 22.55 2.38
C GLY A 256 11.31 23.15 2.65
N ALA A 257 10.34 22.33 3.06
CA ALA A 257 9.00 22.78 3.42
C ALA A 257 9.00 23.75 4.62
N VAL A 258 9.79 23.44 5.66
CA VAL A 258 9.96 24.32 6.84
C VAL A 258 10.62 25.65 6.45
N LEU A 259 11.65 25.62 5.62
CA LEU A 259 12.33 26.83 5.13
C LEU A 259 11.39 27.71 4.28
N LEU A 260 10.61 27.10 3.38
CA LEU A 260 9.61 27.82 2.59
C LEU A 260 8.53 28.44 3.47
N ALA A 261 8.03 27.71 4.48
CA ALA A 261 7.08 28.24 5.44
C ALA A 261 7.65 29.41 6.25
N PHE A 262 8.94 29.33 6.63
CA PHE A 262 9.65 30.40 7.32
C PHE A 262 9.73 31.67 6.48
N LEU A 263 10.21 31.54 5.23
CA LEU A 263 10.32 32.65 4.28
C LEU A 263 8.96 33.30 4.01
N TYR A 264 7.92 32.49 3.79
CA TYR A 264 6.56 32.98 3.59
C TYR A 264 6.06 33.74 4.83
N THR A 265 6.22 33.19 6.02
CA THR A 265 5.78 33.83 7.27
C THR A 265 6.52 35.15 7.49
N TYR A 266 7.82 35.21 7.20
CA TYR A 266 8.62 36.43 7.25
C TYR A 266 8.10 37.50 6.28
N LEU A 267 7.75 37.12 5.05
CA LEU A 267 7.13 38.03 4.08
C LEU A 267 5.79 38.57 4.59
N VAL A 268 4.96 37.73 5.21
CA VAL A 268 3.69 38.19 5.79
C VAL A 268 3.93 39.17 6.94
N PHE A 269 4.88 38.88 7.85
CA PHE A 269 5.21 39.75 8.97
C PHE A 269 5.71 41.11 8.49
N SER A 270 6.66 41.13 7.55
CA SER A 270 7.20 42.37 6.98
C SER A 270 6.14 43.20 6.22
N LEU A 271 5.19 42.55 5.53
CA LEU A 271 4.06 43.24 4.91
C LEU A 271 3.10 43.86 5.92
N VAL A 272 2.90 43.21 7.07
CA VAL A 272 2.06 43.74 8.15
C VAL A 272 2.75 44.92 8.82
N GLU A 273 4.04 44.82 9.10
CA GLU A 273 4.88 45.87 9.68
C GLU A 273 4.87 47.14 8.83
N ARG A 274 5.05 47.02 7.49
CA ARG A 274 5.01 48.18 6.57
C ARG A 274 3.66 48.91 6.50
N ARG A 275 2.58 48.29 6.95
CA ARG A 275 1.21 48.86 6.92
C ARG A 275 0.80 49.47 8.26
N GLN A 276 1.62 49.30 9.30
CA GLN A 276 1.47 50.00 10.58
C GLN A 276 2.17 51.35 10.49
#